data_AF-A0A9P4XUS5-F1
#
_entry.id   AF-A0A9P4XUS5-F1
#
_cell.length_a   1.000
_cell.length_b   1.000
_cell.length_c   1.000
_cell.angle_alpha   90.00
_cell.angle_beta   90.00
_cell.angle_gamma   90.00
#
_symmetry.space_group_name_H-M   'P 1'
#
loop_
_entity.id
_entity.type
_entity.pdbx_description
1 polymer ?
#
loop_
_entity_poly.entity_id
_entity_poly.type
_entity_poly.pdbx_seq_one_letter_code
_entity_poly.pdbx_strand_id
1 'polypeptide(L)'
;MKFSKKKFAKEVLYELELARDKAVVERGMGLGKVSGEFVPGETEKKTVRDERHGKWVDIVDPTRMYVHEAWVNRGPWRGKRPNYRARGRTDIIKMPQASITIRLKEEKSRLREYEEKKAKEYRQGPWVHLPNRPVYAQRPFYSW
;
A
#
# COMPACT_ATOMS: atom_id res chain seq x y z
N MET A 1 14.12 7.80 -3.20
CA MET A 1 14.63 7.59 -4.58
C MET A 1 15.99 8.23 -4.85
N LYS A 2 16.36 9.33 -4.19
CA LYS A 2 17.63 10.08 -4.38
C LYS A 2 18.91 9.23 -4.46
N PHE A 3 19.05 8.21 -3.61
CA PHE A 3 20.26 7.38 -3.53
C PHE A 3 20.22 6.10 -4.37
N SER A 4 19.16 5.89 -5.16
CA SER A 4 19.04 4.70 -5.99
C SER A 4 19.93 4.82 -7.24
N LYS A 5 20.63 3.73 -7.58
CA LYS A 5 21.46 3.65 -8.80
C LYS A 5 20.65 3.52 -10.10
N LYS A 6 19.33 3.34 -10.00
CA LYS A 6 18.46 3.07 -11.16
C LYS A 6 18.10 4.38 -11.88
N LYS A 7 18.23 4.40 -13.22
CA LYS A 7 17.90 5.57 -14.06
C LYS A 7 16.50 6.13 -13.76
N PHE A 8 15.48 5.26 -13.72
CA PHE A 8 14.10 5.66 -13.49
C PHE A 8 13.80 6.13 -12.05
N ALA A 9 14.72 5.96 -11.10
CA ALA A 9 14.49 6.46 -9.75
C ALA A 9 14.39 7.99 -9.71
N LYS A 10 15.09 8.69 -10.61
CA LYS A 10 14.98 10.15 -10.74
C LYS A 10 13.56 10.57 -11.16
N GLU A 11 12.99 9.89 -12.16
CA GLU A 11 11.62 10.14 -12.63
C GLU A 11 10.59 9.83 -11.53
N VAL A 12 10.75 8.70 -10.82
CA VAL A 12 9.84 8.35 -9.73
C VAL A 12 9.96 9.32 -8.56
N LEU A 13 11.14 9.89 -8.29
CA LEU A 13 11.30 10.93 -7.28
C LEU A 13 10.48 12.17 -7.66
N TYR A 14 10.59 12.61 -8.91
CA TYR A 14 9.84 13.76 -9.43
C TYR A 14 8.33 13.53 -9.32
N GLU A 15 7.83 12.37 -9.76
CA GLU A 15 6.41 12.03 -9.65
C GLU A 15 5.93 11.93 -8.19
N LEU A 16 6.77 11.46 -7.27
CA LEU A 16 6.46 11.44 -5.84
C LEU A 16 6.35 12.84 -5.24
N GLU A 17 7.26 13.74 -5.61
CA GLU A 17 7.24 15.14 -5.18
C GLU A 17 6.00 15.85 -5.74
N LEU A 18 5.70 15.68 -7.03
CA LEU A 18 4.51 16.21 -7.66
C LEU A 18 3.22 15.67 -7.00
N ALA A 19 3.15 14.38 -6.72
CA ALA A 19 2.00 13.76 -6.06
C ALA A 19 1.82 14.26 -4.63
N ARG A 20 2.93 14.45 -3.89
CA ARG A 20 2.90 15.05 -2.55
C ARG A 20 2.35 16.47 -2.61
N ASP A 21 2.87 17.30 -3.50
CA ASP A 21 2.48 18.70 -3.60
C ASP A 21 1.00 18.83 -4.02
N LYS A 22 0.54 18.00 -4.96
CA LYS A 22 -0.89 17.88 -5.30
C LYS A 22 -1.74 17.44 -4.11
N ALA A 23 -1.29 16.45 -3.33
CA ALA A 23 -2.04 15.97 -2.16
C ALA A 23 -2.18 17.05 -1.07
N VAL A 24 -1.14 17.86 -0.86
CA VAL A 24 -1.19 19.01 0.06
C VAL A 24 -2.17 20.07 -0.45
N VAL A 25 -2.07 20.46 -1.72
CA VAL A 25 -2.86 21.56 -2.29
C VAL A 25 -4.32 21.17 -2.51
N GLU A 26 -4.59 20.04 -3.17
CA GLU A 26 -5.95 19.64 -3.56
C GLU A 26 -6.72 18.97 -2.43
N ARG A 27 -6.04 18.21 -1.56
CA ARG A 27 -6.68 17.39 -0.53
C ARG A 27 -6.38 17.83 0.89
N GLY A 28 -5.53 18.84 1.09
CA GLY A 28 -5.17 19.34 2.42
C GLY A 28 -4.39 18.33 3.27
N MET A 29 -3.74 17.33 2.66
CA MET A 29 -3.03 16.28 3.41
C MET A 29 -1.75 16.81 4.07
N GLY A 30 -1.41 16.29 5.25
CA GLY A 30 -0.14 16.59 5.92
C GLY A 30 0.00 17.99 6.51
N LEU A 31 -1.12 18.68 6.73
CA LEU A 31 -1.18 20.02 7.33
C LEU A 31 -1.40 20.00 8.86
N GLY A 32 -1.27 18.84 9.52
CA GLY A 32 -1.58 18.65 10.94
C GLY A 32 -0.83 19.58 11.90
N LYS A 33 0.38 20.01 11.52
CA LYS A 33 1.16 21.00 12.28
C LYS A 33 0.52 22.39 12.30
N VAL A 34 -0.11 22.77 11.20
CA VAL A 34 -0.70 24.11 11.02
C VAL A 34 -2.13 24.12 11.58
N SER A 35 -2.87 23.03 11.42
CA SER A 35 -4.23 22.89 11.96
C SER A 35 -4.29 22.62 13.47
N GLY A 36 -3.16 22.31 14.11
CA GLY A 36 -3.10 21.98 15.54
C GLY A 36 -3.48 20.52 15.87
N GLU A 37 -3.76 19.68 14.87
CA GLU A 37 -4.00 18.24 15.07
C GLU A 37 -2.74 17.48 15.51
N PHE A 38 -1.56 18.05 15.24
CA PHE A 38 -0.28 17.52 15.67
C PHE A 38 0.54 18.61 16.35
N VAL A 39 0.75 18.46 17.67
CA VAL A 39 1.63 19.32 18.46
C VAL A 39 2.86 18.50 18.85
N PRO A 40 4.07 18.91 18.42
CA PRO A 40 5.30 18.21 18.75
C PRO A 40 5.50 18.08 20.27
N GLY A 41 5.45 16.86 20.80
CA GLY A 41 5.69 16.58 22.22
C GLY A 41 4.45 16.27 23.05
N GLU A 42 3.27 16.75 22.63
CA GLU A 42 2.00 16.46 23.31
C GLU A 42 1.24 15.30 22.68
N THR A 43 1.35 15.13 21.35
CA THR A 43 0.67 14.01 20.67
C THR A 43 1.28 12.67 21.08
N GLU A 44 0.43 11.78 21.58
CA GLU A 44 0.81 10.42 21.97
C GLU A 44 1.37 9.64 20.78
N LYS A 45 2.55 9.05 20.98
CA LYS A 45 3.14 8.14 20.00
C LYS A 45 2.36 6.84 20.00
N LYS A 46 1.82 6.45 18.85
CA LYS A 46 1.12 5.18 18.67
C LYS A 46 1.95 4.23 17.82
N THR A 47 2.33 3.09 18.39
CA THR A 47 3.01 2.02 17.64
C THR A 47 1.98 1.13 16.99
N VAL A 48 1.98 1.11 15.66
CA VAL A 48 1.02 0.37 14.84
C VAL A 48 1.75 -0.65 13.99
N ARG A 49 1.16 -1.83 13.84
CA ARG A 49 1.66 -2.85 12.89
C ARG A 49 1.08 -2.59 11.51
N ASP A 50 1.94 -2.35 10.52
CA ASP A 50 1.54 -2.29 9.11
C ASP A 50 1.11 -3.68 8.66
N GLU A 51 -0.17 -3.83 8.29
CA GLU A 51 -0.76 -5.11 7.91
C GLU A 51 -0.09 -5.70 6.67
N ARG A 52 0.24 -4.87 5.68
CA ARG A 52 0.74 -5.36 4.38
C ARG A 52 2.10 -5.99 4.47
N HIS A 53 2.96 -5.43 5.31
CA HIS A 53 4.37 -5.82 5.41
C HIS A 53 4.73 -6.40 6.77
N GLY A 54 3.78 -6.46 7.71
CA GLY A 54 3.99 -6.94 9.08
C GLY A 54 4.92 -6.09 9.94
N LYS A 55 5.37 -4.94 9.41
CA LYS A 55 6.37 -4.06 10.04
C LYS A 55 5.72 -3.18 11.10
N TRP A 56 6.35 -3.06 12.27
CA TRP A 56 5.96 -2.08 13.28
C TRP A 56 6.42 -0.67 12.89
N VAL A 57 5.50 0.28 13.00
CA VAL A 57 5.70 1.69 12.64
C VAL A 57 5.24 2.56 13.80
N ASP A 58 6.13 3.42 14.27
CA ASP A 58 5.80 4.42 15.29
C ASP A 58 5.23 5.66 14.62
N ILE A 59 3.94 5.92 14.86
CA ILE A 59 3.21 7.05 14.34
C ILE A 59 3.23 8.16 15.40
N VAL A 60 3.94 9.23 15.08
CA VAL A 60 4.02 10.44 15.90
C VAL A 60 3.03 11.50 15.41
N ASP A 61 2.92 11.65 14.10
CA ASP A 61 1.99 12.58 13.44
C ASP A 61 0.96 11.78 12.64
N PRO A 62 -0.34 11.86 12.98
CA PRO A 62 -1.40 11.12 12.29
C PRO A 62 -1.63 11.64 10.86
N THR A 63 -1.30 12.91 10.57
CA THR A 63 -1.48 13.52 9.23
C THR A 63 -0.32 13.23 8.29
N ARG A 64 0.76 12.60 8.79
CA ARG A 64 1.91 12.25 7.96
C ARG A 64 1.46 11.43 6.75
N MET A 65 1.87 11.87 5.56
CA MET A 65 1.59 11.15 4.33
C MET A 65 2.50 9.92 4.20
N TYR A 66 1.92 8.83 3.70
CA TYR A 66 2.67 7.64 3.28
C TYR A 66 2.12 7.08 1.96
N VAL A 67 2.94 6.27 1.30
CA VAL A 67 2.53 5.53 0.10
C VAL A 67 1.71 4.32 0.53
N HIS A 68 0.40 4.38 0.27
CA HIS A 68 -0.52 3.28 0.54
C HIS A 68 -0.35 2.19 -0.52
N GLU A 69 -0.59 2.53 -1.78
CA GLU A 69 -0.46 1.61 -2.91
C GLU A 69 0.42 2.27 -3.96
N ALA A 70 1.21 1.46 -4.65
CA ALA A 70 1.91 1.86 -5.85
C ALA A 70 1.94 0.68 -6.81
N TRP A 71 1.57 0.93 -8.06
CA TRP A 71 1.60 -0.09 -9.11
C TRP A 71 2.04 0.53 -10.44
N VAL A 72 2.43 -0.34 -11.36
CA VAL A 72 2.93 0.06 -12.68
C VAL A 72 2.00 -0.50 -13.74
N ASN A 73 1.57 0.36 -14.66
CA ASN A 73 0.81 -0.02 -15.83
C ASN A 73 1.70 0.06 -17.07
N ARG A 74 1.38 -0.76 -18.07
CA ARG A 74 2.05 -0.71 -19.36
C ARG A 74 1.42 0.39 -20.21
N GLY A 75 2.25 1.30 -20.70
CA GLY A 75 1.85 2.32 -21.67
C GLY A 75 1.89 1.81 -23.12
N PRO A 76 1.49 2.65 -24.09
CA PRO A 76 1.64 2.34 -25.50
C PRO A 76 3.13 2.14 -25.86
N TRP A 77 3.38 1.41 -26.95
CA TRP A 77 4.73 1.25 -27.45
C TRP A 77 5.31 2.58 -27.88
N ARG A 78 6.46 2.98 -27.32
CA ARG A 78 7.16 4.21 -27.69
C ARG A 78 7.58 4.21 -29.16
N GLY A 79 7.94 3.03 -29.65
CA GLY A 79 8.38 2.85 -31.02
C GLY A 79 8.60 1.38 -31.35
N LYS A 80 8.79 1.10 -32.63
CA LYS A 80 9.14 -0.22 -33.15
C LYS A 80 10.39 -0.05 -34.01
N ARG A 81 11.39 -0.91 -33.83
CA ARG A 81 12.59 -0.93 -34.69
C ARG A 81 12.76 -2.31 -35.33
N PRO A 82 13.08 -2.40 -36.63
CA PRO A 82 13.52 -3.65 -37.22
C PRO A 82 14.85 -4.05 -36.59
N ASN A 83 15.01 -5.34 -36.33
CA ASN A 83 16.22 -5.96 -35.81
C ASN A 83 16.71 -6.99 -36.83
N TYR A 84 17.71 -6.58 -37.61
CA TYR A 84 18.29 -7.40 -38.66
C TYR A 84 19.21 -8.45 -38.04
N ARG A 85 18.88 -9.72 -38.28
CA ARG A 85 19.69 -10.87 -37.86
C ARG A 85 20.42 -11.49 -39.04
N ALA A 86 21.35 -12.39 -38.73
CA ALA A 86 22.01 -13.22 -39.74
C ALA A 86 20.99 -14.01 -40.59
N ARG A 87 21.41 -14.37 -41.81
CA ARG A 87 20.62 -15.14 -42.79
C ARG A 87 19.31 -14.43 -43.22
N GLY A 88 19.33 -13.10 -43.35
CA GLY A 88 18.21 -12.32 -43.89
C GLY A 88 16.95 -12.28 -43.01
N ARG A 89 17.01 -12.70 -41.75
CA ARG A 89 15.86 -12.68 -40.82
C ARG A 89 15.71 -11.30 -40.19
N THR A 90 14.48 -10.82 -40.05
CA THR A 90 14.19 -9.54 -39.41
C THR A 90 13.08 -9.68 -38.37
N ASP A 91 13.40 -9.36 -37.11
CA ASP A 91 12.41 -9.26 -36.03
C ASP A 91 12.05 -7.79 -35.79
N ILE A 92 10.96 -7.53 -35.05
CA ILE A 92 10.61 -6.17 -34.61
C ILE A 92 10.80 -6.05 -33.10
N ILE A 93 11.76 -5.21 -32.69
CA ILE A 93 11.91 -4.83 -31.28
C ILE A 93 10.91 -3.71 -30.98
N LYS A 94 9.99 -3.98 -30.05
CA LYS A 94 9.01 -3.01 -29.56
C LYS A 94 9.57 -2.33 -28.31
N MET A 95 9.70 -1.00 -28.34
CA MET A 95 10.25 -0.22 -27.23
C MET A 95 9.14 0.05 -26.18
N PRO A 96 9.26 -0.50 -24.97
CA PRO A 96 8.21 -0.38 -23.96
C PRO A 96 8.15 1.03 -23.37
N GLN A 97 6.95 1.41 -22.93
CA GLN A 97 6.71 2.53 -22.03
C GLN A 97 5.85 2.03 -20.88
N ALA A 98 6.00 2.64 -19.71
CA ALA A 98 5.23 2.31 -18.51
C ALA A 98 4.82 3.60 -17.81
N SER A 99 3.68 3.55 -17.11
CA SER A 99 3.24 4.58 -16.18
C SER A 99 3.20 4.00 -14.78
N ILE A 100 3.54 4.81 -13.79
CA ILE A 100 3.41 4.46 -12.38
C ILE A 100 2.23 5.21 -11.79
N THR A 101 1.43 4.53 -10.98
CA THR A 101 0.32 5.13 -10.24
C THR A 101 0.57 4.94 -8.76
N ILE A 102 0.48 6.04 -8.00
CA ILE A 102 0.81 6.09 -6.58
C ILE A 102 -0.39 6.63 -5.84
N ARG A 103 -0.84 5.90 -4.81
CA ARG A 103 -1.93 6.31 -3.92
C ARG A 103 -1.34 6.72 -2.58
N LEU A 104 -1.43 8.01 -2.28
CA LEU A 104 -1.05 8.57 -0.98
C LEU A 104 -2.24 8.57 -0.02
N LYS A 105 -1.97 8.24 1.25
CA LYS A 105 -2.90 8.37 2.38
C LYS A 105 -2.15 8.95 3.59
N GLU A 106 -2.88 9.33 4.62
CA GLU A 106 -2.33 9.74 5.92
C GLU A 106 -2.32 8.58 6.92
N GLU A 107 -1.41 8.63 7.90
CA GLU A 107 -1.25 7.61 8.95
C GLU A 107 -2.54 7.34 9.76
N LYS A 108 -3.49 8.30 9.83
CA LYS A 108 -4.86 8.07 10.36
C LYS A 108 -5.51 6.80 9.77
N SER A 109 -5.30 6.53 8.49
CA SER A 109 -5.84 5.34 7.83
C SER A 109 -5.24 4.05 8.38
N ARG A 110 -3.94 4.04 8.70
CA ARG A 110 -3.25 2.88 9.28
C ARG A 110 -3.71 2.60 10.70
N LEU A 111 -3.91 3.65 11.50
CA LEU A 111 -4.47 3.54 12.85
C LEU A 111 -5.84 2.86 12.82
N ARG A 112 -6.73 3.35 11.95
CA ARG A 112 -8.07 2.76 11.78
C ARG A 112 -8.01 1.30 11.34
N GLU A 113 -7.20 0.98 10.32
CA GLU A 113 -7.06 -0.40 9.81
C GLU A 113 -6.54 -1.35 10.91
N TYR A 114 -5.59 -0.89 11.73
CA TYR A 114 -5.05 -1.66 12.85
C TYR A 114 -6.09 -1.90 13.95
N GLU A 115 -6.85 -0.88 14.33
CA GLU A 115 -7.91 -1.00 15.33
C GLU A 115 -9.02 -1.96 14.88
N GLU A 116 -9.45 -1.85 13.62
CA GLU A 116 -10.43 -2.77 13.02
C GLU A 116 -9.95 -4.23 13.05
N LYS A 117 -8.65 -4.46 12.82
CA LYS A 117 -8.05 -5.79 12.87
C LYS A 117 -7.91 -6.32 14.28
N LYS A 118 -7.47 -5.49 15.22
CA LYS A 118 -7.40 -5.85 16.63
C LYS A 118 -8.79 -6.20 17.17
N ALA A 119 -9.81 -5.43 16.80
CA ALA A 119 -11.20 -5.75 17.12
C ALA A 119 -11.68 -7.06 16.46
N LYS A 120 -11.26 -7.34 15.21
CA LYS A 120 -11.54 -8.62 14.54
C LYS A 120 -10.87 -9.79 15.25
N GLU A 121 -9.64 -9.64 15.72
CA GLU A 121 -8.90 -10.65 16.48
C GLU A 121 -9.59 -10.94 17.81
N TYR A 122 -9.94 -9.91 18.58
CA TYR A 122 -10.71 -10.07 19.82
C TYR A 122 -12.08 -10.73 19.59
N ARG A 123 -12.72 -10.49 18.43
CA ARG A 123 -14.00 -11.11 18.07
C ARG A 123 -13.90 -12.62 17.83
N GLN A 124 -12.74 -13.15 17.44
CA GLN A 124 -12.57 -14.59 17.20
C GLN A 124 -12.68 -15.41 18.49
N GLY A 125 -12.52 -14.75 19.65
CA GLY A 125 -12.51 -15.42 20.94
C GLY A 125 -11.21 -16.22 21.17
N PRO A 126 -11.06 -16.79 22.37
CA PRO A 126 -9.92 -17.65 22.68
C PRO A 126 -10.02 -18.98 21.95
N TRP A 127 -8.87 -19.62 21.74
CA TRP A 127 -8.84 -21.00 21.30
C TRP A 127 -9.38 -21.93 22.41
N VAL A 128 -10.20 -22.91 22.04
CA VAL A 128 -10.83 -23.87 22.95
C VAL A 128 -10.28 -25.26 22.65
N HIS A 129 -9.86 -25.99 23.70
CA HIS A 129 -9.27 -27.33 23.56
C HIS A 129 -10.19 -28.34 22.86
N LEU A 130 -11.48 -28.35 23.25
CA LEU A 130 -12.50 -29.23 22.69
C LEU A 130 -13.64 -28.37 22.11
N PRO A 131 -13.55 -27.96 20.83
CA PRO A 131 -14.59 -27.13 20.22
C PRO A 131 -15.84 -27.96 19.92
N ASN A 132 -17.02 -27.40 20.22
CA ASN A 132 -18.31 -27.97 19.84
C ASN A 132 -18.52 -27.79 18.33
N ARG A 133 -18.09 -28.78 17.54
CA ARG A 133 -18.30 -28.80 16.09
C ARG A 133 -19.73 -29.27 15.80
N PRO A 134 -20.46 -28.61 14.87
CA PRO A 134 -21.78 -29.06 14.50
C PRO A 134 -21.70 -30.43 13.79
N VAL A 135 -22.68 -31.29 14.05
CA VAL A 135 -22.85 -32.53 13.29
C VAL A 135 -23.52 -32.16 11.97
N TYR A 136 -22.80 -32.27 10.86
CA TYR A 136 -23.29 -31.87 9.54
C TYR A 136 -24.25 -32.89 8.89
N ALA A 137 -24.31 -34.11 9.41
CA ALA A 137 -25.15 -35.17 8.85
C ALA A 137 -26.54 -35.19 9.52
N GLN A 138 -27.60 -35.21 8.70
CA GLN A 138 -28.98 -35.35 9.17
C GLN A 138 -29.45 -36.81 9.01
N ARG A 139 -30.06 -37.37 10.06
CA ARG A 139 -30.76 -38.67 10.03
C ARG A 139 -32.19 -38.46 10.54
N PRO A 140 -33.21 -39.11 9.95
CA PRO A 140 -34.59 -38.98 10.40
C PRO A 140 -34.90 -39.85 11.64
N PHE A 141 -33.86 -40.35 12.31
CA PHE A 141 -33.94 -41.09 13.54
C PHE A 141 -32.77 -40.68 14.42
N TYR A 142 -32.96 -40.86 15.72
CA TYR A 142 -31.95 -40.53 16.71
C TYR A 142 -30.85 -41.61 16.76
N SER A 143 -29.61 -41.18 16.96
CA SER A 143 -28.42 -42.05 17.01
C SER A 143 -27.54 -41.76 18.23
N TRP A 144 -28.16 -41.23 19.30
CA TRP A 144 -27.49 -41.00 20.57
C TRP A 144 -27.14 -42.32 21.27
#